data_AF-A0A916W5P7-F1
#
_entry.id   AF-A0A916W5P7-F1
#
_cell.length_a   1.000
_cell.length_b   1.000
_cell.length_c   1.000
_cell.angle_alpha   90.00
_cell.angle_beta   90.00
_cell.angle_gamma   90.00
#
_symmetry.space_group_name_H-M   'P 1'
#
loop_
_entity.id
_entity.type
_entity.pdbx_description
1 polymer ?
#
loop_
_entity_poly.entity_id
_entity_poly.type
_entity_poly.pdbx_seq_one_letter_code
_entity_poly.pdbx_strand_id
1 'polypeptide(L)'
;MNRGYAGYYKEHYLRSSYEYAYARYLDFKKISWSYESEVYDIGYKLYKPDFFLYDENGNLTKIVEVKSRNRNEKAKALNALEIISKRYNIDCELVSYEELLEIYKKLPFSLTATINEWINSNSTTINKAAFGKLNGHYNMVHSEETKRIIGNHTKKLWQSNSLSKQRMVEGLRNSGLSQKGKIKIPREERTCIECNSKYIVIRTSTKKYCSRTCSGNSAIRKATQAYVIQRNDIHINIKKFIIKWSVSNRELVLSIPYNRISSSLAPLINKIEELYGVKDMRVISKAVFGKDCGRKELLKFMKKVCNENVC
;
A
#
# COMPACT_ATOMS: atom_id res chain seq x y z
N MET A 1 -10.74 -17.35 30.54
CA MET A 1 -11.54 -16.31 29.84
C MET A 1 -10.97 -16.08 28.46
N ASN A 2 -11.72 -16.39 27.41
CA ASN A 2 -11.24 -16.34 26.03
C ASN A 2 -11.54 -14.95 25.41
N ARG A 3 -11.05 -13.86 26.02
CA ARG A 3 -11.33 -12.47 25.58
C ARG A 3 -10.79 -12.24 24.16
N GLY A 4 -11.53 -11.47 23.35
CA GLY A 4 -11.09 -11.09 21.99
C GLY A 4 -9.94 -10.08 22.03
N TYR A 5 -9.65 -9.42 20.90
CA TYR A 5 -8.75 -8.29 20.88
C TYR A 5 -9.39 -7.10 21.59
N ALA A 6 -8.84 -6.70 22.74
CA ALA A 6 -9.41 -5.67 23.62
C ALA A 6 -8.38 -4.61 24.00
N GLY A 7 -8.82 -3.37 24.22
CA GLY A 7 -7.92 -2.23 24.37
C GLY A 7 -8.65 -0.91 24.58
N TYR A 8 -7.86 0.16 24.73
CA TYR A 8 -8.40 1.51 24.92
C TYR A 8 -8.59 2.25 23.59
N TYR A 9 -9.77 2.83 23.41
CA TYR A 9 -10.08 3.75 22.32
C TYR A 9 -10.77 5.00 22.87
N LYS A 10 -10.12 6.16 22.76
CA LYS A 10 -10.60 7.45 23.30
C LYS A 10 -11.18 7.30 24.73
N GLU A 11 -10.37 6.75 25.63
CA GLU A 11 -10.70 6.51 27.05
C GLU A 11 -11.68 5.36 27.34
N HIS A 12 -12.35 4.80 26.32
CA HIS A 12 -13.22 3.62 26.49
C HIS A 12 -12.44 2.31 26.32
N TYR A 13 -12.65 1.35 27.22
CA TYR A 13 -12.05 0.02 27.13
C TYR A 13 -12.95 -0.93 26.33
N LEU A 14 -12.69 -1.04 25.03
CA LEU A 14 -13.43 -1.91 24.12
C LEU A 14 -12.95 -3.36 24.26
N ARG A 15 -13.89 -4.29 24.31
CA ARG A 15 -13.71 -5.73 24.56
C ARG A 15 -13.55 -6.56 23.30
N SER A 16 -13.83 -5.99 22.12
CA SER A 16 -13.63 -6.66 20.84
C SER A 16 -13.19 -5.74 19.70
N SER A 17 -12.59 -6.35 18.67
CA SER A 17 -12.26 -5.65 17.42
C SER A 17 -13.49 -5.18 16.64
N TYR A 18 -14.66 -5.79 16.88
CA TYR A 18 -15.91 -5.38 16.24
C TYR A 18 -16.51 -4.15 16.93
N GLU A 19 -16.44 -4.07 18.25
CA GLU A 19 -16.77 -2.84 18.98
C GLU A 19 -15.86 -1.69 18.54
N TYR A 20 -14.56 -1.93 18.39
CA TYR A 20 -13.65 -0.92 17.84
C TYR A 20 -14.04 -0.46 16.44
N ALA A 21 -14.38 -1.40 15.54
CA ALA A 21 -14.83 -1.07 14.21
C ALA A 21 -16.12 -0.21 14.26
N TYR A 22 -17.06 -0.56 15.12
CA TYR A 22 -18.29 0.20 15.27
C TYR A 22 -18.05 1.61 15.86
N ALA A 23 -17.24 1.73 16.92
CA ALA A 23 -16.82 3.01 17.49
C ALA A 23 -16.16 3.93 16.44
N ARG A 24 -15.28 3.36 15.60
CA ARG A 24 -14.63 4.08 14.50
C ARG A 24 -15.61 4.56 13.44
N TYR A 25 -16.64 3.77 13.16
CA TYR A 25 -17.72 4.17 12.26
C TYR A 25 -18.52 5.34 12.84
N LEU A 26 -18.92 5.27 14.12
CA LEU A 26 -19.66 6.33 14.81
C LEU A 26 -18.88 7.64 14.79
N ASP A 27 -17.59 7.59 15.10
CA ASP A 27 -16.70 8.75 15.06
C ASP A 27 -16.55 9.34 13.65
N PHE A 28 -16.42 8.49 12.63
CA PHE A 28 -16.37 8.96 11.24
C PHE A 28 -17.66 9.65 10.81
N LYS A 29 -18.80 9.17 11.29
CA LYS A 29 -20.12 9.79 11.06
C LYS A 29 -20.44 10.95 12.01
N LYS A 30 -19.55 11.24 12.98
CA LYS A 30 -19.75 12.25 14.02
C LYS A 30 -21.02 12.02 14.84
N ILE A 31 -21.39 10.76 15.04
CA ILE A 31 -22.51 10.39 15.93
C ILE A 31 -21.97 10.46 17.37
N SER A 32 -22.69 11.12 18.28
CA SER A 32 -22.34 11.15 19.69
C SER A 32 -22.65 9.80 20.33
N TRP A 33 -21.68 9.22 21.04
CA TRP A 33 -21.84 7.91 21.66
C TRP A 33 -21.12 7.79 23.00
N SER A 34 -21.61 6.87 23.84
CA SER A 34 -20.93 6.40 25.04
C SER A 34 -20.86 4.87 25.02
N TYR A 35 -19.93 4.31 25.81
CA TYR A 35 -19.66 2.88 25.86
C TYR A 35 -20.03 2.30 27.21
N GLU A 36 -20.87 1.27 27.21
CA GLU A 36 -21.31 0.56 28.41
C GLU A 36 -21.66 1.53 29.58
N SER A 37 -22.41 2.60 29.29
CA SER A 37 -22.69 3.66 30.27
C SER A 37 -23.72 3.24 31.32
N GLU A 38 -24.72 2.46 30.92
CA GLU A 38 -25.83 2.04 31.79
C GLU A 38 -26.03 0.53 31.79
N VAL A 39 -26.70 0.05 32.84
CA VAL A 39 -27.07 -1.35 33.04
C VAL A 39 -28.58 -1.42 33.19
N TYR A 40 -29.22 -2.33 32.46
CA TYR A 40 -30.66 -2.54 32.48
C TYR A 40 -31.00 -3.87 33.16
N ASP A 41 -32.05 -3.86 33.97
CA ASP A 41 -32.63 -5.08 34.51
C ASP A 41 -33.64 -5.65 33.51
N ILE A 42 -33.33 -6.82 32.94
CA ILE A 42 -34.21 -7.53 32.00
C ILE A 42 -35.03 -8.64 32.69
N GLY A 43 -35.08 -8.64 34.03
CA GLY A 43 -35.90 -9.50 34.88
C GLY A 43 -35.21 -10.75 35.42
N TYR A 44 -34.28 -11.34 34.66
CA TYR A 44 -33.55 -12.56 35.08
C TYR A 44 -32.03 -12.37 35.15
N LYS A 45 -31.54 -11.20 34.71
CA LYS A 45 -30.15 -10.77 34.84
C LYS A 45 -30.06 -9.27 34.60
N LEU A 46 -28.95 -8.70 35.06
CA LEU A 46 -28.51 -7.38 34.62
C LEU A 46 -27.86 -7.49 33.24
N TYR A 47 -28.23 -6.60 32.34
CA TYR A 47 -27.74 -6.53 30.97
C TYR A 47 -27.07 -5.18 30.74
N LYS A 48 -25.85 -5.20 30.20
CA LYS A 48 -25.06 -4.00 29.93
C LYS A 48 -24.80 -3.92 28.42
N PRO A 49 -25.55 -3.09 27.68
CA PRO A 49 -25.34 -2.90 26.25
C PRO A 49 -23.98 -2.27 25.92
N ASP A 50 -23.51 -2.49 24.69
CA ASP A 50 -22.20 -2.00 24.27
C ASP A 50 -22.19 -0.48 24.02
N PHE A 51 -23.11 0.05 23.20
CA PHE A 51 -23.10 1.46 22.77
C PHE A 51 -24.44 2.15 23.03
N PHE A 52 -24.35 3.44 23.37
CA PHE A 52 -25.48 4.34 23.58
C PHE A 52 -25.29 5.55 22.68
N LEU A 53 -26.26 5.84 21.82
CA LEU A 53 -26.18 6.91 20.82
C LEU A 53 -27.06 8.08 21.22
N TYR A 54 -26.50 9.29 21.12
CA TYR A 54 -27.17 10.52 21.54
C TYR A 54 -27.46 11.44 20.36
N ASP A 55 -28.56 12.19 20.46
CA ASP A 55 -28.85 13.30 19.54
C ASP A 55 -27.95 14.51 19.84
N GLU A 56 -28.12 15.58 19.05
CA GLU A 56 -27.38 16.85 19.21
C GLU A 56 -27.69 17.55 20.54
N ASN A 57 -28.82 17.22 21.18
CA ASN A 57 -29.24 17.77 22.47
C ASN A 57 -28.76 16.91 23.67
N GLY A 58 -28.08 15.79 23.41
CA GLY A 58 -27.61 14.86 24.43
C GLY A 58 -28.65 13.84 24.91
N ASN A 59 -29.80 13.71 24.25
CA ASN A 59 -30.81 12.72 24.59
C ASN A 59 -30.44 11.35 24.01
N LEU A 60 -30.64 10.29 24.78
CA LEU A 60 -30.45 8.92 24.31
C LEU A 60 -31.49 8.59 23.24
N THR A 61 -31.01 8.27 22.04
CA THR A 61 -31.87 7.92 20.89
C THR A 61 -31.91 6.43 20.64
N LYS A 62 -30.76 5.75 20.77
CA LYS A 62 -30.62 4.34 20.40
C LYS A 62 -29.57 3.64 21.23
N ILE A 63 -29.84 2.39 21.58
CA ILE A 63 -28.88 1.45 22.16
C ILE A 63 -28.44 0.47 21.09
N VAL A 64 -27.14 0.19 21.02
CA VAL A 64 -26.58 -0.77 20.05
C VAL A 64 -25.74 -1.83 20.74
N GLU A 65 -26.02 -3.09 20.41
CA GLU A 65 -25.21 -4.24 20.81
C GLU A 65 -24.39 -4.75 19.62
N VAL A 66 -23.10 -5.00 19.83
CA VAL A 66 -22.21 -5.54 18.82
C VAL A 66 -21.93 -7.02 19.06
N LYS A 67 -22.19 -7.88 18.07
CA LYS A 67 -21.96 -9.33 18.18
C LYS A 67 -21.21 -9.96 17.02
N SER A 68 -20.54 -11.08 17.34
CA SER A 68 -19.93 -11.94 16.34
C SER A 68 -20.98 -12.75 15.55
N ARG A 69 -20.52 -13.58 14.60
CA ARG A 69 -21.37 -14.46 13.79
C ARG A 69 -22.07 -15.59 14.57
N ASN A 70 -21.83 -15.72 15.87
CA ASN A 70 -22.41 -16.80 16.69
C ASN A 70 -23.93 -16.60 16.84
N ARG A 71 -24.72 -17.47 16.20
CA ARG A 71 -26.19 -17.40 16.18
C ARG A 71 -26.83 -17.40 17.57
N ASN A 72 -26.34 -18.22 18.49
CA ASN A 72 -26.92 -18.34 19.83
C ASN A 72 -26.70 -17.06 20.64
N GLU A 73 -25.53 -16.45 20.52
CA GLU A 73 -25.23 -15.19 21.20
C GLU A 73 -26.00 -14.01 20.58
N LYS A 74 -26.20 -14.00 19.26
CA LYS A 74 -27.07 -13.02 18.59
C LYS A 74 -28.51 -13.12 19.07
N ALA A 75 -29.07 -14.33 19.14
CA ALA A 75 -30.44 -14.55 19.60
C ALA A 75 -30.65 -14.11 21.06
N LYS A 76 -29.69 -14.40 21.95
CA LYS A 76 -29.73 -13.93 23.35
C LYS A 76 -29.67 -12.41 23.45
N ALA A 77 -28.84 -11.76 22.64
CA ALA A 77 -28.73 -10.31 22.61
C ALA A 77 -30.03 -9.67 22.10
N LEU A 78 -30.61 -10.17 21.00
CA LEU A 78 -31.88 -9.68 20.47
C LEU A 78 -33.02 -9.74 21.48
N ASN A 79 -33.14 -10.86 22.22
CA ASN A 79 -34.15 -10.99 23.26
C ASN A 79 -33.96 -9.94 24.37
N ALA A 80 -32.72 -9.74 24.84
CA ALA A 80 -32.42 -8.72 25.84
C ALA A 80 -32.75 -7.31 25.35
N LEU A 81 -32.38 -6.98 24.10
CA LEU A 81 -32.68 -5.69 23.47
C LEU A 81 -34.19 -5.47 23.29
N GLU A 82 -34.96 -6.50 22.94
CA GLU A 82 -36.41 -6.41 22.82
C GLU A 82 -37.08 -6.10 24.17
N ILE A 83 -36.61 -6.74 25.25
CA ILE A 83 -37.09 -6.44 26.61
C ILE A 83 -36.75 -5.00 26.99
N ILE A 84 -35.53 -4.55 26.71
CA ILE A 84 -35.10 -3.17 27.00
C ILE A 84 -35.98 -2.18 26.22
N SER A 85 -36.15 -2.42 24.92
CA SER A 85 -36.94 -1.54 24.05
C SER A 85 -38.38 -1.42 24.53
N LYS A 86 -39.03 -2.54 24.89
CA LYS A 86 -40.41 -2.54 25.41
C LYS A 86 -40.55 -1.89 26.79
N ARG A 87 -39.60 -2.14 27.69
CA ARG A 87 -39.69 -1.71 29.10
C ARG A 87 -39.30 -0.24 29.27
N TYR A 88 -38.30 0.22 28.54
CA TYR A 88 -37.74 1.56 28.69
C TYR A 88 -38.11 2.50 27.53
N ASN A 89 -38.80 1.99 26.51
CA ASN A 89 -39.20 2.75 25.31
C ASN A 89 -38.00 3.39 24.58
N ILE A 90 -36.93 2.61 24.41
CA ILE A 90 -35.68 3.03 23.75
C ILE A 90 -35.49 2.20 22.47
N ASP A 91 -35.08 2.84 21.37
CA ASP A 91 -34.75 2.12 20.13
C ASP A 91 -33.49 1.27 20.34
N CYS A 92 -33.52 0.02 19.89
CA CYS A 92 -32.45 -0.94 20.16
C CYS A 92 -32.06 -1.67 18.86
N GLU A 93 -30.76 -1.79 18.60
CA GLU A 93 -30.24 -2.40 17.38
C GLU A 93 -29.13 -3.42 17.70
N LEU A 94 -29.14 -4.56 17.00
CA LEU A 94 -28.02 -5.50 17.00
C LEU A 94 -27.19 -5.28 15.74
N VAL A 95 -25.92 -4.95 15.91
CA VAL A 95 -24.94 -4.87 14.81
C VAL A 95 -24.03 -6.08 14.88
N SER A 96 -24.15 -7.00 13.93
CA SER A 96 -23.23 -8.12 13.82
C SER A 96 -22.18 -7.91 12.74
N TYR A 97 -21.30 -8.90 12.56
CA TYR A 97 -20.25 -8.82 11.54
C TYR A 97 -20.82 -8.60 10.14
N GLU A 98 -21.96 -9.21 9.84
CA GLU A 98 -22.64 -9.04 8.55
C GLU A 98 -23.09 -7.59 8.34
N GLU A 99 -23.68 -6.95 9.34
CA GLU A 99 -24.11 -5.55 9.29
C GLU A 99 -22.89 -4.61 9.23
N LEU A 100 -21.82 -4.90 9.97
CA LEU A 100 -20.57 -4.15 9.88
C LEU A 100 -19.98 -4.20 8.46
N LEU A 101 -20.03 -5.35 7.78
CA LEU A 101 -19.57 -5.43 6.40
C LEU A 101 -20.36 -4.49 5.48
N GLU A 102 -21.69 -4.46 5.61
CA GLU A 102 -22.54 -3.58 4.81
C GLU A 102 -22.31 -2.09 5.11
N ILE A 103 -22.17 -1.72 6.39
CA ILE A 103 -21.83 -0.36 6.81
C ILE A 103 -20.53 0.10 6.15
N TYR A 104 -19.50 -0.74 6.19
CA TYR A 104 -18.17 -0.41 5.71
C TYR A 104 -18.05 -0.32 4.19
N LYS A 105 -18.98 -0.89 3.41
CA LYS A 105 -19.00 -0.68 1.94
C LYS A 105 -19.17 0.80 1.56
N LYS A 106 -19.78 1.60 2.43
CA LYS A 106 -20.05 3.04 2.22
C LYS A 106 -18.95 3.95 2.78
N LEU A 107 -17.87 3.38 3.32
CA LEU A 107 -16.79 4.13 3.97
C LEU A 107 -15.54 4.15 3.07
N PRO A 108 -14.66 5.17 3.22
CA PRO A 108 -13.42 5.25 2.46
C PRO A 108 -12.34 4.27 2.94
N PHE A 109 -12.64 3.44 3.93
CA PHE A 109 -11.74 2.42 4.48
C PHE A 109 -12.50 1.11 4.73
N SER A 110 -11.79 -0.01 4.71
CA SER A 110 -12.40 -1.35 4.84
C SER A 110 -12.43 -1.84 6.29
N LEU A 111 -13.41 -2.69 6.59
CA LEU A 111 -13.54 -3.33 7.90
C LEU A 111 -12.27 -4.11 8.28
N THR A 112 -11.68 -4.81 7.31
CA THR A 112 -10.43 -5.56 7.50
C THR A 112 -9.27 -4.64 7.86
N ALA A 113 -9.13 -3.50 7.19
CA ALA A 113 -8.07 -2.54 7.50
C ALA A 113 -8.24 -1.98 8.93
N THR A 114 -9.47 -1.62 9.32
CA THR A 114 -9.75 -1.12 10.68
C THR A 114 -9.52 -2.19 11.75
N ILE A 115 -9.93 -3.44 11.54
CA ILE A 115 -9.65 -4.53 12.48
C ILE A 115 -8.14 -4.77 12.59
N ASN A 116 -7.41 -4.75 11.47
CA ASN A 116 -5.95 -4.90 11.49
C ASN A 116 -5.24 -3.74 12.19
N GLU A 117 -5.74 -2.51 12.03
CA GLU A 117 -5.28 -1.34 12.77
C GLU A 117 -5.41 -1.59 14.28
N TRP A 118 -6.57 -2.09 14.73
CA TRP A 118 -6.78 -2.44 16.14
C TRP A 118 -5.81 -3.52 16.63
N ILE A 119 -5.70 -4.63 15.90
CA ILE A 119 -4.87 -5.77 16.30
C ILE A 119 -3.40 -5.37 16.49
N ASN A 120 -2.92 -4.41 15.70
CA ASN A 120 -1.53 -3.94 15.73
C ASN A 120 -1.33 -2.64 16.53
N SER A 121 -2.39 -2.08 17.11
CA SER A 121 -2.31 -0.86 17.92
C SER A 121 -1.61 -1.12 19.25
N ASN A 122 -0.79 -0.17 19.69
CA ASN A 122 -0.20 -0.17 21.04
C ASN A 122 -1.27 -0.04 22.14
N SER A 123 -2.48 0.43 21.80
CA SER A 123 -3.60 0.54 22.74
C SER A 123 -4.34 -0.79 22.95
N THR A 124 -4.02 -1.83 22.17
CA THR A 124 -4.62 -3.15 22.28
C THR A 124 -3.90 -3.99 23.34
N THR A 125 -4.48 -4.01 24.53
CA THR A 125 -3.93 -4.66 25.73
C THR A 125 -4.09 -6.18 25.74
N ILE A 126 -5.11 -6.74 25.09
CA ILE A 126 -5.34 -8.19 24.99
C ILE A 126 -5.18 -8.61 23.54
N ASN A 127 -4.26 -9.54 23.28
CA ASN A 127 -3.97 -10.06 21.95
C ASN A 127 -4.19 -11.58 21.89
N LYS A 128 -4.79 -12.05 20.78
CA LYS A 128 -5.05 -13.47 20.50
C LYS A 128 -4.07 -14.08 19.49
N ALA A 129 -2.82 -13.63 19.49
CA ALA A 129 -1.81 -14.16 18.57
C ALA A 129 -1.62 -15.66 18.79
N ALA A 130 -1.79 -16.45 17.72
CA ALA A 130 -1.56 -17.89 17.75
C ALA A 130 -0.06 -18.25 17.78
N PHE A 131 0.83 -17.30 17.48
CA PHE A 131 2.28 -17.47 17.46
C PHE A 131 3.00 -16.14 17.71
N GLY A 132 4.31 -16.20 18.01
CA GLY A 132 5.14 -15.01 18.23
C GLY A 132 4.98 -14.38 19.61
N LYS A 133 5.66 -13.23 19.82
CA LYS A 133 5.82 -12.56 21.13
C LYS A 133 4.51 -12.22 21.87
N LEU A 134 3.41 -12.11 21.14
CA LEU A 134 2.09 -11.72 21.64
C LEU A 134 1.22 -12.93 22.02
N ASN A 135 1.67 -14.17 21.77
CA ASN A 135 0.99 -15.37 22.24
C ASN A 135 1.21 -15.50 23.76
N GLY A 136 0.16 -15.77 24.54
CA GLY A 136 0.28 -15.99 25.99
C GLY A 136 1.18 -17.15 26.38
N HIS A 137 1.44 -18.08 25.46
CA HIS A 137 2.37 -19.20 25.60
C HIS A 137 3.76 -18.91 25.01
N TYR A 138 4.04 -17.68 24.58
CA TYR A 138 5.34 -17.30 24.07
C TYR A 138 6.42 -17.48 25.15
N ASN A 139 7.52 -18.15 24.80
CA ASN A 139 8.59 -18.58 25.71
C ASN A 139 8.18 -19.56 26.83
N MET A 140 6.95 -20.05 26.87
CA MET A 140 6.59 -21.15 27.76
C MET A 140 7.15 -22.46 27.21
N VAL A 141 8.07 -23.07 27.94
CA VAL A 141 8.65 -24.38 27.59
C VAL A 141 7.93 -25.46 28.39
N HIS A 142 7.45 -26.50 27.72
CA HIS A 142 6.91 -27.68 28.41
C HIS A 142 8.02 -28.38 29.22
N SER A 143 7.70 -28.82 30.44
CA SER A 143 8.60 -29.70 31.20
C SER A 143 8.81 -31.03 30.46
N GLU A 144 9.92 -31.72 30.74
CA GLU A 144 10.19 -33.03 30.14
C GLU A 144 9.08 -34.05 30.42
N GLU A 145 8.50 -34.00 31.61
CA GLU A 145 7.33 -34.83 31.95
C GLU A 145 6.13 -34.51 31.07
N THR A 146 5.82 -33.22 30.87
CA THR A 146 4.71 -32.80 30.01
C THR A 146 4.94 -33.24 28.57
N LYS A 147 6.17 -33.10 28.05
CA LYS A 147 6.53 -33.60 26.72
C LYS A 147 6.33 -35.11 26.61
N ARG A 148 6.72 -35.87 27.64
CA ARG A 148 6.51 -37.33 27.71
C ARG A 148 5.02 -37.69 27.67
N ILE A 149 4.18 -36.99 28.43
CA ILE A 149 2.72 -37.22 28.44
C ILE A 149 2.13 -36.93 27.06
N ILE A 150 2.46 -35.79 26.46
CA ILE A 150 2.00 -35.40 25.11
C ILE A 150 2.44 -36.44 24.08
N GLY A 151 3.69 -36.89 24.14
CA GLY A 151 4.24 -37.91 23.26
C GLY A 151 3.52 -39.26 23.40
N ASN A 152 3.30 -39.72 24.63
CA ASN A 152 2.59 -40.98 24.91
C ASN A 152 1.13 -40.92 24.45
N HIS A 153 0.44 -39.81 24.69
CA HIS A 153 -0.92 -39.60 24.20
C HIS A 153 -0.98 -39.62 22.67
N THR A 154 -0.05 -38.94 22.00
CA THR A 154 0.06 -38.95 20.54
C THR A 154 0.28 -40.36 20.00
N LYS A 155 1.19 -41.15 20.60
CA LYS A 155 1.41 -42.57 20.24
C LYS A 155 0.12 -43.39 20.38
N LYS A 156 -0.61 -43.24 21.49
CA LYS A 156 -1.90 -43.92 21.71
C LYS A 156 -2.93 -43.55 20.63
N LEU A 157 -3.03 -42.27 20.27
CA LEU A 157 -3.92 -41.81 19.20
C LEU A 157 -3.58 -42.46 17.85
N TRP A 158 -2.30 -42.56 17.50
CA TRP A 158 -1.84 -43.20 16.25
C TRP A 158 -2.10 -44.71 16.22
N GLN A 159 -2.00 -45.38 17.37
CA GLN A 159 -2.31 -46.81 17.51
C GLN A 159 -3.82 -47.09 17.48
N SER A 160 -4.66 -46.12 17.87
CA SER A 160 -6.13 -46.25 17.81
C SER A 160 -6.68 -46.23 16.38
N ASN A 161 -7.96 -46.58 16.20
CA ASN A 161 -8.72 -46.31 14.97
C ASN A 161 -9.73 -45.15 15.16
N SER A 162 -9.37 -44.17 15.98
CA SER A 162 -10.23 -43.02 16.29
C SER A 162 -10.40 -42.06 15.12
N LEU A 163 -11.48 -41.27 15.15
CA LEU A 163 -11.73 -40.15 14.23
C LEU A 163 -10.55 -39.15 14.22
N SER A 164 -9.87 -38.98 15.35
CA SER A 164 -8.67 -38.15 15.46
C SER A 164 -7.54 -38.64 14.56
N LYS A 165 -7.29 -39.95 14.49
CA LYS A 165 -6.30 -40.52 13.57
C LYS A 165 -6.69 -40.29 12.11
N GLN A 166 -7.97 -40.46 11.76
CA GLN A 166 -8.45 -40.21 10.39
C GLN A 166 -8.19 -38.76 9.97
N ARG A 167 -8.50 -37.79 10.83
CA ARG A 167 -8.22 -36.36 10.60
C ARG A 167 -6.73 -36.05 10.50
N MET A 168 -5.88 -36.71 11.30
CA MET A 168 -4.42 -36.56 11.21
C MET A 168 -3.88 -37.09 9.89
N VAL A 169 -4.34 -38.26 9.44
CA VAL A 169 -3.96 -38.84 8.14
C VAL A 169 -4.43 -37.96 6.98
N GLU A 170 -5.66 -37.46 7.04
CA GLU A 170 -6.21 -36.52 6.07
C GLU A 170 -5.42 -35.20 6.06
N GLY A 171 -5.07 -34.67 7.22
CA GLY A 171 -4.17 -33.53 7.36
C GLY A 171 -2.78 -33.77 6.76
N LEU A 172 -2.24 -34.99 6.84
CA LEU A 172 -0.99 -35.36 6.16
C LEU A 172 -1.14 -35.50 4.64
N ARG A 173 -2.30 -35.94 4.16
CA ARG A 173 -2.62 -35.98 2.71
C ARG A 173 -2.78 -34.57 2.13
N ASN A 174 -3.44 -33.69 2.88
CA ASN A 174 -3.74 -32.31 2.50
C ASN A 174 -2.58 -31.34 2.72
N SER A 175 -1.77 -31.56 3.78
CA SER A 175 -0.47 -30.90 3.91
C SER A 175 0.48 -31.47 2.86
N GLY A 176 1.34 -30.62 2.31
CA GLY A 176 2.17 -30.93 1.14
C GLY A 176 3.22 -32.03 1.30
N LEU A 177 2.99 -33.11 2.07
CA LEU A 177 3.74 -34.36 1.95
C LEU A 177 3.52 -35.02 0.58
N SER A 178 2.37 -34.80 -0.07
CA SER A 178 2.16 -35.04 -1.51
C SER A 178 2.94 -34.06 -2.43
N GLN A 179 3.57 -33.03 -1.85
CA GLN A 179 4.45 -32.07 -2.54
C GLN A 179 5.93 -32.20 -2.15
N LYS A 180 6.27 -32.79 -1.00
CA LYS A 180 7.63 -33.16 -0.61
C LYS A 180 8.09 -34.32 -1.50
N GLY A 181 8.70 -33.97 -2.63
CA GLY A 181 9.13 -34.92 -3.66
C GLY A 181 8.70 -34.54 -5.08
N LYS A 182 7.85 -33.52 -5.27
CA LYS A 182 7.63 -32.95 -6.61
C LYS A 182 8.98 -32.48 -7.15
N ILE A 183 9.31 -32.88 -8.38
CA ILE A 183 10.55 -32.59 -9.09
C ILE A 183 10.88 -31.12 -8.86
N LYS A 184 12.00 -30.84 -8.17
CA LYS A 184 12.57 -29.48 -8.13
C LYS A 184 12.77 -29.11 -9.59
N ILE A 185 11.96 -28.17 -10.09
CA ILE A 185 11.99 -27.74 -11.50
C ILE A 185 13.47 -27.58 -11.89
N PRO A 186 13.93 -28.22 -12.98
CA PRO A 186 15.35 -28.28 -13.31
C PRO A 186 15.91 -26.87 -13.36
N ARG A 187 17.06 -26.71 -12.72
CA ARG A 187 17.81 -25.46 -12.69
C ARG A 187 19.00 -25.59 -13.63
N GLU A 188 19.38 -24.49 -14.22
CA GLU A 188 20.55 -24.38 -15.08
C GLU A 188 21.39 -23.18 -14.67
N GLU A 189 22.67 -23.24 -14.98
CA GLU A 189 23.59 -22.13 -14.84
C GLU A 189 23.50 -21.27 -16.09
N ARG A 190 23.25 -19.97 -15.92
CA ARG A 190 23.29 -18.96 -16.98
C ARG A 190 24.34 -17.91 -16.68
N THR A 191 24.82 -17.25 -17.72
CA THR A 191 25.73 -16.11 -17.63
C THR A 191 24.93 -14.80 -17.61
N CYS A 192 25.23 -13.91 -16.67
CA CYS A 192 24.60 -12.60 -16.60
C CYS A 192 25.05 -11.72 -17.77
N ILE A 193 24.12 -11.14 -18.51
CA ILE A 193 24.43 -10.25 -19.65
C ILE A 193 25.18 -8.98 -19.20
N GLU A 194 25.02 -8.55 -17.94
CA GLU A 194 25.61 -7.30 -17.45
C GLU A 194 27.02 -7.48 -16.88
N CYS A 195 27.23 -8.48 -16.02
CA CYS A 195 28.48 -8.66 -15.28
C CYS A 195 29.23 -9.94 -15.64
N ASN A 196 28.72 -10.73 -16.59
CA ASN A 196 29.25 -12.03 -17.00
C ASN A 196 29.39 -13.08 -15.89
N SER A 197 28.86 -12.81 -14.70
CA SER A 197 28.87 -13.79 -13.60
C SER A 197 27.82 -14.88 -13.85
N LYS A 198 28.19 -16.09 -13.47
CA LYS A 198 27.30 -17.27 -13.49
C LYS A 198 26.24 -17.18 -12.39
N TYR A 199 25.01 -17.58 -12.69
CA TYR A 199 23.93 -17.66 -11.72
C TYR A 199 22.97 -18.80 -12.04
N ILE A 200 22.36 -19.35 -10.98
CA ILE A 200 21.46 -20.49 -11.09
C ILE A 200 20.02 -19.99 -11.25
N VAL A 201 19.33 -20.51 -12.26
CA VAL A 201 17.94 -20.15 -12.55
C VAL A 201 17.13 -21.37 -12.96
N ILE A 202 15.82 -21.31 -12.77
CA ILE A 202 14.89 -22.32 -13.28
C ILE A 202 14.92 -22.29 -14.82
N ARG A 203 14.97 -23.46 -15.48
CA ARG A 203 15.03 -23.56 -16.96
C ARG A 203 13.96 -22.75 -17.68
N THR A 204 12.73 -22.73 -17.16
CA THR A 204 11.60 -21.97 -17.74
C THR A 204 11.62 -20.48 -17.44
N SER A 205 12.57 -19.99 -16.63
CA SER A 205 12.65 -18.57 -16.27
C SER A 205 13.12 -17.72 -17.44
N THR A 206 12.55 -16.53 -17.58
CA THR A 206 13.00 -15.50 -18.53
C THR A 206 14.08 -14.58 -17.95
N LYS A 207 14.56 -14.85 -16.72
CA LYS A 207 15.58 -14.04 -16.05
C LYS A 207 16.90 -14.06 -16.85
N LYS A 208 17.40 -12.84 -17.15
CA LYS A 208 18.63 -12.59 -17.93
C LYS A 208 19.81 -12.07 -17.10
N TYR A 209 19.54 -11.55 -15.90
CA TYR A 209 20.52 -10.88 -15.04
C TYR A 209 20.64 -11.63 -13.71
N CYS A 210 21.84 -11.72 -13.13
CA CYS A 210 22.05 -12.40 -11.86
C CYS A 210 21.31 -11.73 -10.69
N SER A 211 21.24 -10.39 -10.68
CA SER A 211 20.68 -9.58 -9.61
C SER A 211 19.78 -8.44 -10.13
N ARG A 212 18.95 -7.88 -9.23
CA ARG A 212 18.17 -6.66 -9.51
C ARG A 212 19.08 -5.48 -9.87
N THR A 213 20.25 -5.39 -9.22
CA THR A 213 21.26 -4.36 -9.51
C THR A 213 21.77 -4.46 -10.94
N CYS A 214 22.13 -5.67 -11.42
CA CYS A 214 22.57 -5.87 -12.80
C CYS A 214 21.47 -5.53 -13.81
N SER A 215 20.23 -5.94 -13.53
CA SER A 215 19.08 -5.56 -14.36
C SER A 215 18.87 -4.04 -14.41
N GLY A 216 19.00 -3.38 -13.25
CA GLY A 216 18.86 -1.93 -13.12
C GLY A 216 19.95 -1.18 -13.88
N ASN A 217 21.22 -1.56 -13.71
CA ASN A 217 22.34 -0.94 -14.41
C ASN A 217 22.20 -1.06 -15.93
N SER A 218 21.79 -2.23 -16.41
CA SER A 218 21.56 -2.47 -17.84
C SER A 218 20.43 -1.59 -18.38
N ALA A 219 19.34 -1.44 -17.62
CA ALA A 219 18.20 -0.59 -17.99
C ALA A 219 18.59 0.90 -18.00
N ILE A 220 19.32 1.37 -16.98
CA ILE A 220 19.82 2.75 -16.90
C ILE A 220 20.73 3.05 -18.09
N ARG A 221 21.69 2.17 -18.41
CA ARG A 221 22.59 2.36 -19.56
C ARG A 221 21.82 2.49 -20.87
N LYS A 222 20.81 1.63 -21.10
CA LYS A 222 19.96 1.70 -22.29
C LYS A 222 19.15 3.00 -22.35
N ALA A 223 18.56 3.42 -21.23
CA ALA A 223 17.83 4.68 -21.14
C ALA A 223 18.74 5.89 -21.40
N THR A 224 19.94 5.90 -20.82
CA THR A 224 20.95 6.94 -21.06
C THR A 224 21.38 6.97 -22.52
N GLN A 225 21.62 5.82 -23.15
CA GLN A 225 21.96 5.76 -24.57
C GLN A 225 20.83 6.32 -25.44
N ALA A 226 19.59 5.90 -25.22
CA ALA A 226 18.42 6.41 -25.94
C ALA A 226 18.27 7.93 -25.77
N TYR A 227 18.42 8.43 -24.54
CA TYR A 227 18.39 9.86 -24.24
C TYR A 227 19.51 10.61 -24.95
N VAL A 228 20.75 10.09 -24.95
CA VAL A 228 21.89 10.72 -25.64
C VAL A 228 21.67 10.79 -27.15
N ILE A 229 21.15 9.72 -27.77
CA ILE A 229 20.82 9.70 -29.20
C ILE A 229 19.76 10.75 -29.51
N GLN A 230 18.64 10.74 -28.79
CA GLN A 230 17.56 11.72 -28.99
C GLN A 230 18.05 13.16 -28.79
N ARG A 231 18.88 13.40 -27.78
CA ARG A 231 19.47 14.72 -27.53
C ARG A 231 20.37 15.17 -28.67
N ASN A 232 21.18 14.27 -29.23
CA ASN A 232 22.05 14.59 -30.37
C ASN A 232 21.22 14.95 -31.61
N ASP A 233 20.14 14.24 -31.88
CA ASP A 233 19.23 14.56 -33.00
C ASP A 233 18.59 15.95 -32.81
N ILE A 234 18.10 16.24 -31.60
CA ILE A 234 17.58 17.58 -31.26
C ILE A 234 18.65 18.65 -31.46
N HIS A 235 19.88 18.41 -30.99
CA HIS A 235 20.98 19.37 -31.14
C HIS A 235 21.29 19.66 -32.62
N ILE A 236 21.35 18.62 -33.46
CA ILE A 236 21.56 18.77 -34.90
C ILE A 236 20.44 19.62 -35.53
N ASN A 237 19.19 19.33 -35.16
CA ASN A 237 18.02 20.05 -35.69
C ASN A 237 17.95 21.51 -35.23
N ILE A 238 18.25 21.79 -33.96
CA ILE A 238 18.36 23.16 -33.43
C ILE A 238 19.44 23.93 -34.19
N LYS A 239 20.63 23.34 -34.40
CA LYS A 239 21.71 23.99 -35.12
C LYS A 239 21.31 24.33 -36.56
N LYS A 240 20.74 23.37 -37.29
CA LYS A 240 20.22 23.58 -38.66
C LYS A 240 19.16 24.67 -38.69
N PHE A 241 18.24 24.67 -37.72
CA PHE A 241 17.18 25.66 -37.63
C PHE A 241 17.72 27.07 -37.38
N ILE A 242 18.69 27.23 -36.47
CA ILE A 242 19.33 28.52 -36.20
C ILE A 242 20.04 29.07 -37.44
N ILE A 243 20.75 28.21 -38.18
CA ILE A 243 21.40 28.61 -39.44
C ILE A 243 20.36 29.13 -40.42
N LYS A 244 19.31 28.33 -40.69
CA LYS A 244 18.22 28.71 -41.60
C LYS A 244 17.53 30.00 -41.19
N TRP A 245 17.17 30.11 -39.91
CA TRP A 245 16.51 31.30 -39.37
C TRP A 245 17.40 32.54 -39.47
N SER A 246 18.70 32.39 -39.23
CA SER A 246 19.66 33.51 -39.33
C SER A 246 19.70 34.07 -40.74
N VAL A 247 19.77 33.19 -41.76
CA VAL A 247 19.74 33.59 -43.17
C VAL A 247 18.41 34.25 -43.54
N SER A 248 17.27 33.68 -43.14
CA SER A 248 15.95 34.26 -43.44
C SER A 248 15.68 35.60 -42.74
N ASN A 249 16.39 35.90 -41.64
CA ASN A 249 16.20 37.13 -40.85
C ASN A 249 17.49 37.97 -40.83
N ARG A 250 18.23 37.98 -41.95
CA ARG A 250 19.58 38.57 -42.06
C ARG A 250 19.67 40.00 -41.51
N GLU A 251 18.78 40.89 -41.96
CA GLU A 251 18.80 42.31 -41.57
C GLU A 251 18.58 42.50 -40.06
N LEU A 252 17.64 41.73 -39.50
CA LEU A 252 17.39 41.70 -38.07
C LEU A 252 18.64 41.21 -37.34
N VAL A 253 19.22 40.07 -37.73
CA VAL A 253 20.40 39.49 -37.05
C VAL A 253 21.59 40.45 -37.03
N LEU A 254 21.87 41.11 -38.16
CA LEU A 254 23.01 42.02 -38.28
C LEU A 254 22.84 43.28 -37.43
N SER A 255 21.61 43.81 -37.31
CA SER A 255 21.30 45.02 -36.56
C SER A 255 21.25 44.85 -35.03
N ILE A 256 21.18 43.62 -34.50
CA ILE A 256 21.07 43.39 -33.05
C ILE A 256 22.33 43.90 -32.30
N PRO A 257 22.17 44.77 -31.29
CA PRO A 257 23.27 45.19 -30.42
C PRO A 257 23.51 44.17 -29.30
N TYR A 258 24.77 44.03 -28.87
CA TYR A 258 25.20 42.99 -27.91
C TYR A 258 24.59 43.11 -26.50
N ASN A 259 23.97 44.25 -26.16
CA ASN A 259 23.28 44.48 -24.89
C ASN A 259 21.78 44.13 -24.94
N ARG A 260 21.19 43.88 -26.13
CA ARG A 260 19.75 43.56 -26.29
C ARG A 260 19.49 42.20 -26.96
N ILE A 261 20.41 41.26 -26.76
CA ILE A 261 20.34 39.93 -27.42
C ILE A 261 19.10 39.16 -26.99
N SER A 262 18.79 39.14 -25.69
CA SER A 262 17.70 38.32 -25.14
C SER A 262 16.32 38.70 -25.70
N SER A 263 16.01 39.99 -25.76
CA SER A 263 14.74 40.47 -26.32
C SER A 263 14.67 40.27 -27.82
N SER A 264 15.78 40.50 -28.53
CA SER A 264 15.82 40.42 -30.00
C SER A 264 15.79 38.98 -30.52
N LEU A 265 16.35 38.02 -29.78
CA LEU A 265 16.31 36.59 -30.13
C LEU A 265 15.12 35.84 -29.52
N ALA A 266 14.23 36.51 -28.78
CA ALA A 266 13.05 35.87 -28.20
C ALA A 266 12.18 35.14 -29.24
N PRO A 267 11.92 35.67 -30.46
CA PRO A 267 11.14 34.95 -31.47
C PRO A 267 11.79 33.63 -31.92
N LEU A 268 13.12 33.62 -32.09
CA LEU A 268 13.89 32.43 -32.42
C LEU A 268 13.77 31.38 -31.30
N ILE A 269 13.98 31.80 -30.05
CA ILE A 269 13.94 30.91 -28.88
C ILE A 269 12.54 30.32 -28.69
N ASN A 270 11.49 31.12 -28.83
CA ASN A 270 10.11 30.65 -28.74
C ASN A 270 9.79 29.60 -29.82
N LYS A 271 10.31 29.78 -31.04
CA LYS A 271 10.11 28.78 -32.11
C LYS A 271 10.91 27.50 -31.87
N ILE A 272 12.10 27.59 -31.25
CA ILE A 272 12.87 26.41 -30.82
C ILE A 272 12.13 25.66 -29.69
N GLU A 273 11.51 26.38 -28.76
CA GLU A 273 10.68 25.80 -27.70
C GLU A 273 9.46 25.08 -28.29
N GLU A 274 8.78 25.68 -29.26
CA GLU A 274 7.64 25.06 -29.94
C GLU A 274 8.02 23.81 -30.73
N LEU A 275 9.13 23.84 -31.49
CA LEU A 275 9.52 22.74 -32.38
C LEU A 275 10.24 21.60 -31.65
N TYR A 276 11.01 21.91 -30.61
CA TYR A 276 11.93 20.96 -29.98
C TYR A 276 11.79 20.86 -28.46
N GLY A 277 10.90 21.64 -27.84
CA GLY A 277 10.71 21.66 -26.39
C GLY A 277 11.89 22.26 -25.61
N VAL A 278 12.78 23.02 -26.27
CA VAL A 278 14.00 23.56 -25.66
C VAL A 278 13.94 25.08 -25.55
N LYS A 279 13.90 25.60 -24.31
CA LYS A 279 13.99 27.04 -24.00
C LYS A 279 15.33 27.46 -23.40
N ASP A 280 16.03 26.55 -22.72
CA ASP A 280 17.26 26.84 -22.01
C ASP A 280 18.40 27.18 -22.98
N MET A 281 18.91 28.41 -22.88
CA MET A 281 20.00 28.91 -23.73
C MET A 281 21.28 28.09 -23.62
N ARG A 282 21.54 27.43 -22.50
CA ARG A 282 22.72 26.57 -22.33
C ARG A 282 22.62 25.34 -23.22
N VAL A 283 21.41 24.79 -23.37
CA VAL A 283 21.14 23.65 -24.26
C VAL A 283 21.22 24.10 -25.72
N ILE A 284 20.61 25.24 -26.04
CA ILE A 284 20.66 25.84 -27.39
C ILE A 284 22.11 26.12 -27.80
N SER A 285 22.91 26.67 -26.89
CA SER A 285 24.33 26.92 -27.13
C SER A 285 25.11 25.62 -27.34
N LYS A 286 24.88 24.61 -26.48
CA LYS A 286 25.52 23.29 -26.62
C LYS A 286 25.16 22.62 -27.94
N ALA A 287 23.95 22.82 -28.45
CA ALA A 287 23.53 22.30 -29.76
C ALA A 287 24.36 22.90 -30.91
N VAL A 288 24.73 24.17 -30.83
CA VAL A 288 25.50 24.85 -31.88
C VAL A 288 27.01 24.58 -31.77
N PHE A 289 27.55 24.71 -30.55
CA PHE A 289 29.00 24.76 -30.29
C PHE A 289 29.57 23.52 -29.61
N GLY A 290 28.75 22.55 -29.20
CA GLY A 290 29.17 21.40 -28.40
C GLY A 290 29.48 21.71 -26.93
N LYS A 291 29.44 23.00 -26.53
CA LYS A 291 29.68 23.47 -25.16
C LYS A 291 28.76 24.65 -24.81
N ASP A 292 28.65 24.92 -23.52
CA ASP A 292 27.90 26.09 -23.04
C ASP A 292 28.68 27.36 -23.38
N CYS A 293 28.08 28.20 -24.21
CA CYS A 293 28.60 29.50 -24.64
C CYS A 293 27.50 30.54 -24.39
N GLY A 294 27.90 31.75 -24.02
CA GLY A 294 26.96 32.83 -23.77
C GLY A 294 26.19 33.26 -25.03
N ARG A 295 25.07 33.96 -24.83
CA ARG A 295 24.22 34.52 -25.90
C ARG A 295 24.99 35.40 -26.91
N LYS A 296 26.07 36.05 -26.46
CA LYS A 296 26.97 36.84 -27.32
C LYS A 296 27.66 36.00 -28.39
N GLU A 297 28.13 34.81 -28.04
CA GLU A 297 28.79 33.90 -28.99
C GLU A 297 27.79 33.33 -29.98
N LEU A 298 26.57 33.03 -29.54
CA LEU A 298 25.49 32.65 -30.45
C LEU A 298 25.20 33.76 -31.47
N LEU A 299 25.07 35.01 -31.03
CA LEU A 299 24.84 36.13 -31.94
C LEU A 299 26.02 36.34 -32.91
N LYS A 300 27.28 36.23 -32.43
CA LYS A 300 28.46 36.29 -33.31
C LYS A 300 28.42 35.21 -34.39
N PHE A 301 28.07 33.97 -34.00
CA PHE A 301 27.89 32.87 -34.95
C PHE A 301 26.80 33.17 -35.98
N MET A 302 25.64 33.66 -35.54
CA MET A 302 24.54 34.01 -36.45
C MET A 302 24.93 35.14 -37.42
N LYS A 303 25.63 36.18 -36.93
CA LYS A 303 26.16 37.26 -37.78
C LYS A 303 27.20 36.74 -38.78
N LYS A 304 28.05 35.80 -38.37
CA LYS A 304 29.02 35.14 -39.27
C LYS A 304 28.31 34.35 -40.37
N VAL A 305 27.31 33.54 -40.02
CA VAL A 305 26.46 32.80 -40.96
C VAL A 305 25.72 33.73 -41.92
N CYS A 306 25.37 34.96 -41.51
CA CYS A 306 24.76 35.95 -42.39
C CYS A 306 25.76 36.59 -43.36
N ASN A 307 27.03 36.71 -42.98
CA ASN A 307 28.07 37.41 -43.74
C ASN A 307 28.82 36.49 -44.70
N GLU A 308 29.00 35.23 -44.33
CA GLU A 308 29.57 34.19 -45.17
C GLU A 308 28.40 33.44 -45.83
N ASN A 309 28.43 33.23 -47.16
CA ASN A 309 27.49 32.31 -47.83
C ASN A 309 27.82 30.86 -47.43
N VAL A 310 27.62 30.52 -46.17
CA VAL A 310 27.88 29.18 -45.63
C VAL A 310 26.72 28.28 -46.05
N CYS A 311 26.94 27.55 -47.15
CA CYS A 311 26.10 26.47 -47.63
C CYS A 311 26.37 25.18 -46.86
#